data_AF-A0A9X0K137-F1
#
_entry.id   AF-A0A9X0K137-F1
#
_cell.length_a   1.000
_cell.length_b   1.000
_cell.length_c   1.000
_cell.angle_alpha   90.00
_cell.angle_beta   90.00
_cell.angle_gamma   90.00
#
_symmetry.space_group_name_H-M   'P 1'
#
loop_
_entity.id
_entity.type
_entity.pdbx_description
1 polymer ?
#
loop_
_entity_poly.entity_id
_entity_poly.type
_entity_poly.pdbx_seq_one_letter_code
_entity_poly.pdbx_strand_id
1 'polypeptide(L)'
;MSGISMYNKSQKQFVGGTVGKGKKYTLHLEEYMQAMAIARTFVKPAEREGFWIESAIELLAGCMMYFQKKSGELLYVDVDQTLDLLQKATEQEDYVAELMTSIGENHPSYHIFKRINSSERMTRTGIIEQLVSILRKHCIYQRYLKGLERGEGI
;
A
#
# COMPACT_ATOMS: atom_id res chain seq x y z
N MET A 1 9.35 -20.88 -43.90
CA MET A 1 8.26 -21.12 -42.94
C MET A 1 8.44 -20.16 -41.76
N SER A 2 7.33 -19.60 -41.32
CA SER A 2 7.17 -18.47 -40.41
C SER A 2 7.56 -18.79 -38.96
N GLY A 3 8.09 -17.80 -38.25
CA GLY A 3 8.30 -17.80 -36.80
C GLY A 3 8.41 -16.37 -36.30
N ILE A 4 7.27 -15.75 -36.03
CA ILE A 4 7.13 -14.38 -35.53
C ILE A 4 7.73 -14.29 -34.12
N SER A 5 8.80 -13.51 -33.92
CA SER A 5 9.23 -13.10 -32.58
C SER A 5 8.47 -11.84 -32.18
N MET A 6 7.38 -12.02 -31.43
CA MET A 6 6.56 -10.93 -30.91
C MET A 6 7.39 -10.04 -29.97
N TYR A 7 7.44 -8.75 -30.32
CA TYR A 7 7.83 -7.66 -29.43
C TYR A 7 7.06 -7.77 -28.11
N ASN A 8 7.75 -7.95 -26.99
CA ASN A 8 7.17 -7.78 -25.66
C ASN A 8 7.35 -6.32 -25.23
N LYS A 9 6.28 -5.54 -25.36
CA LYS A 9 6.22 -4.11 -25.06
C LYS A 9 5.92 -3.94 -23.56
N SER A 10 6.77 -3.11 -22.92
CA SER A 10 6.60 -2.46 -21.61
C SER A 10 6.67 -3.30 -20.32
N GLN A 11 7.83 -3.89 -20.04
CA GLN A 11 8.35 -3.89 -18.66
C GLN A 11 9.10 -2.57 -18.45
N LYS A 12 8.52 -1.58 -17.76
CA LYS A 12 9.28 -0.40 -17.33
C LYS A 12 10.13 -0.78 -16.13
N GLN A 13 11.40 -1.09 -16.40
CA GLN A 13 12.41 -1.46 -15.41
C GLN A 13 12.90 -0.21 -14.69
N PHE A 14 12.67 -0.12 -13.38
CA PHE A 14 13.25 0.95 -12.58
C PHE A 14 14.62 0.50 -12.07
N VAL A 15 15.69 1.11 -12.58
CA VAL A 15 17.06 0.84 -12.16
C VAL A 15 17.53 2.02 -11.31
N GLY A 16 17.53 1.85 -9.98
CA GLY A 16 18.16 2.77 -9.05
C GLY A 16 19.52 2.24 -8.63
N GLY A 17 20.61 2.91 -9.07
CA GLY A 17 21.98 2.57 -8.69
C GLY A 17 23.01 2.97 -9.75
N THR A 18 24.27 3.10 -9.35
CA THR A 18 25.40 3.28 -10.28
C THR A 18 25.52 2.07 -11.22
N VAL A 19 25.85 2.35 -12.48
CA VAL A 19 26.01 1.36 -13.56
C VAL A 19 26.88 0.20 -13.07
N GLY A 20 26.33 -1.02 -13.09
CA GLY A 20 27.04 -2.25 -12.72
C GLY A 20 26.73 -2.82 -11.31
N LYS A 21 25.97 -2.11 -10.45
CA LYS A 21 25.58 -2.60 -9.10
C LYS A 21 24.08 -2.53 -8.80
N GLY A 22 23.23 -2.45 -9.83
CA GLY A 22 21.78 -2.43 -9.63
C GLY A 22 21.29 -3.75 -9.04
N LYS A 23 20.80 -3.74 -7.80
CA LYS A 23 19.94 -4.83 -7.31
C LYS A 23 18.67 -4.83 -8.16
N LYS A 24 18.38 -5.99 -8.76
CA LYS A 24 17.24 -6.18 -9.66
C LYS A 24 15.98 -6.30 -8.81
N TYR A 25 15.20 -5.23 -8.71
CA TYR A 25 13.90 -5.26 -8.03
C TYR A 25 12.83 -5.62 -9.06
N THR A 26 12.29 -6.84 -8.96
CA THR A 26 11.08 -7.20 -9.72
C THR A 26 9.89 -6.69 -8.93
N LEU A 27 9.59 -5.40 -9.08
CA LEU A 27 8.27 -4.91 -8.72
C LEU A 27 7.27 -5.66 -9.60
N HIS A 28 6.31 -6.35 -8.99
CA HIS A 28 5.10 -6.79 -9.66
C HIS A 28 4.28 -5.54 -10.00
N LEU A 29 4.75 -4.80 -11.02
CA LEU A 29 4.32 -3.45 -11.34
C LEU A 29 2.81 -3.36 -11.52
N GLU A 30 2.20 -4.41 -12.05
CA GLU A 30 0.75 -4.53 -12.20
C GLU A 30 0.03 -4.63 -10.84
N GLU A 31 0.47 -5.50 -9.94
CA GLU A 31 -0.10 -5.63 -8.57
C GLU A 31 0.04 -4.31 -7.80
N TYR A 32 1.21 -3.67 -7.89
CA TYR A 32 1.44 -2.36 -7.26
C TYR A 32 0.54 -1.27 -7.85
N MET A 33 0.42 -1.20 -9.17
CA MET A 33 -0.46 -0.22 -9.83
C MET A 33 -1.93 -0.43 -9.47
N GLN A 34 -2.38 -1.69 -9.38
CA GLN A 34 -3.73 -2.03 -8.94
C GLN A 34 -3.95 -1.64 -7.47
N ALA A 35 -3.02 -1.96 -6.58
CA ALA A 35 -3.09 -1.60 -5.17
C ALA A 35 -3.13 -0.08 -4.98
N MET A 36 -2.28 0.66 -5.69
CA MET A 36 -2.29 2.13 -5.69
C MET A 36 -3.60 2.70 -6.24
N ALA A 37 -4.13 2.13 -7.32
CA ALA A 37 -5.40 2.58 -7.90
C ALA A 37 -6.55 2.43 -6.90
N ILE A 38 -6.64 1.29 -6.21
CA ILE A 38 -7.66 1.05 -5.18
C ILE A 38 -7.42 1.95 -3.97
N ALA A 39 -6.19 2.02 -3.43
CA ALA A 39 -5.87 2.85 -2.27
C ALA A 39 -6.23 4.33 -2.50
N ARG A 40 -6.00 4.85 -3.72
CA ARG A 40 -6.39 6.22 -4.09
C ARG A 40 -7.89 6.48 -4.02
N THR A 41 -8.75 5.46 -4.09
CA THR A 41 -10.21 5.64 -3.97
C THR A 41 -10.65 6.05 -2.56
N PHE A 42 -9.81 5.82 -1.55
CA PHE A 42 -10.09 6.22 -0.15
C PHE A 42 -9.92 7.71 0.10
N VAL A 43 -9.30 8.44 -0.85
CA VAL A 43 -9.05 9.87 -0.76
C VAL A 43 -9.67 10.57 -1.96
N LYS A 44 -10.42 11.65 -1.71
CA LYS A 44 -11.01 12.46 -2.78
C LYS A 44 -9.89 13.05 -3.66
N PRO A 45 -10.06 13.13 -4.99
CA PRO A 45 -9.02 13.65 -5.89
C PRO A 45 -8.45 15.02 -5.46
N ALA A 46 -9.30 15.95 -5.03
CA ALA A 46 -8.89 17.28 -4.58
C ALA A 46 -8.05 17.29 -3.29
N GLU A 47 -8.02 16.18 -2.56
CA GLU A 47 -7.30 16.02 -1.30
C GLU A 47 -6.07 15.12 -1.46
N ARG A 48 -5.76 14.60 -2.67
CA ARG A 48 -4.67 13.61 -2.84
C ARG A 48 -3.27 14.22 -2.78
N GLU A 49 -3.15 15.52 -2.99
CA GLU A 49 -1.85 16.18 -3.03
C GLU A 49 -1.27 16.37 -1.63
N GLY A 50 0.03 16.13 -1.50
CA GLY A 50 0.78 16.35 -0.28
C GLY A 50 1.50 15.09 0.20
N PHE A 51 2.68 15.31 0.79
CA PHE A 51 3.57 14.25 1.25
C PHE A 51 2.88 13.23 2.16
N TRP A 52 2.14 13.70 3.17
CA TRP A 52 1.47 12.84 4.14
C TRP A 52 0.42 11.95 3.50
N ILE A 53 -0.33 12.49 2.53
CA ILE A 53 -1.45 11.80 1.91
C ILE A 53 -0.95 10.76 0.89
N GLU A 54 -0.02 11.13 0.01
CA GLU A 54 0.59 10.17 -0.92
C GLU A 54 1.33 9.05 -0.17
N SER A 55 2.03 9.37 0.93
CA SER A 55 2.71 8.35 1.75
C SER A 55 1.72 7.42 2.44
N ALA A 56 0.59 7.94 2.92
CA ALA A 56 -0.47 7.12 3.51
C ALA A 56 -1.15 6.22 2.48
N ILE A 57 -1.39 6.73 1.26
CA ILE A 57 -1.92 5.94 0.14
C ILE A 57 -0.94 4.82 -0.24
N GLU A 58 0.36 5.11 -0.34
CA GLU A 58 1.39 4.12 -0.63
C GLU A 58 1.46 3.06 0.47
N LEU A 59 1.38 3.46 1.75
CA LEU A 59 1.32 2.52 2.88
C LEU A 59 0.07 1.62 2.82
N LEU A 60 -1.10 2.17 2.48
CA LEU A 60 -2.33 1.38 2.30
C LEU A 60 -2.15 0.33 1.20
N ALA A 61 -1.59 0.72 0.05
CA ALA A 61 -1.28 -0.22 -1.02
C ALA A 61 -0.31 -1.33 -0.55
N GLY A 62 0.69 -0.98 0.25
CA GLY A 62 1.60 -1.93 0.90
C GLY A 62 0.88 -2.95 1.79
N CYS A 63 -0.06 -2.49 2.62
CA CYS A 63 -0.87 -3.35 3.48
C CYS A 63 -1.76 -4.29 2.65
N MET A 64 -2.42 -3.77 1.61
CA MET A 64 -3.27 -4.58 0.73
C MET A 64 -2.49 -5.71 0.05
N MET A 65 -1.31 -5.41 -0.50
CA MET A 65 -0.45 -6.42 -1.13
C MET A 65 0.07 -7.44 -0.11
N TYR A 66 0.34 -7.03 1.14
CA TYR A 66 0.69 -7.94 2.23
C TYR A 66 -0.44 -8.94 2.53
N PHE A 67 -1.66 -8.45 2.73
CA PHE A 67 -2.79 -9.32 3.04
C PHE A 67 -3.18 -10.20 1.87
N GLN A 68 -3.17 -9.67 0.64
CA GLN A 68 -3.45 -10.43 -0.57
C GLN A 68 -2.52 -11.65 -0.69
N LYS A 69 -1.21 -11.46 -0.49
CA LYS A 69 -0.25 -12.56 -0.59
C LYS A 69 -0.41 -13.59 0.52
N LYS A 70 -0.83 -13.14 1.71
CA LYS A 70 -1.07 -13.99 2.89
C LYS A 70 -2.33 -14.84 2.73
N SER A 71 -3.41 -14.29 2.16
CA SER A 71 -4.68 -15.01 1.98
C SER A 71 -4.75 -15.78 0.67
N GLY A 72 -4.02 -15.35 -0.37
CA GLY A 72 -4.16 -15.87 -1.74
C GLY A 72 -5.42 -15.38 -2.45
N GLU A 73 -6.15 -14.43 -1.86
CA GLU A 73 -7.40 -13.89 -2.38
C GLU A 73 -7.19 -12.73 -3.36
N LEU A 74 -8.30 -12.21 -3.89
CA LEU A 74 -8.32 -10.97 -4.67
C LEU A 74 -7.83 -9.79 -3.81
N LEU A 75 -7.32 -8.76 -4.48
CA LEU A 75 -6.84 -7.55 -3.83
C LEU A 75 -8.02 -6.70 -3.33
N TYR A 76 -8.21 -6.61 -2.01
CA TYR A 76 -9.17 -5.72 -1.36
C TYR A 76 -8.57 -5.05 -0.12
N VAL A 77 -9.29 -4.07 0.44
CA VAL A 77 -8.92 -3.43 1.71
C VAL A 77 -9.73 -4.07 2.83
N ASP A 78 -9.05 -4.84 3.68
CA ASP A 78 -9.55 -5.20 5.00
C ASP A 78 -9.18 -4.08 5.98
N VAL A 79 -10.15 -3.23 6.31
CA VAL A 79 -9.89 -2.05 7.15
C VAL A 79 -9.46 -2.45 8.56
N ASP A 80 -10.08 -3.48 9.14
CA ASP A 80 -9.81 -3.88 10.52
C ASP A 80 -8.41 -4.50 10.63
N GLN A 81 -8.06 -5.42 9.73
CA GLN A 81 -6.70 -5.97 9.69
C GLN A 81 -5.65 -4.90 9.41
N THR A 82 -5.96 -3.92 8.56
CA THR A 82 -5.05 -2.81 8.28
C THR A 82 -4.85 -1.95 9.52
N LEU A 83 -5.91 -1.60 10.26
CA LEU A 83 -5.80 -0.84 11.50
C LEU A 83 -5.00 -1.58 12.58
N ASP A 84 -5.20 -2.89 12.73
CA ASP A 84 -4.43 -3.73 13.67
C ASP A 84 -2.93 -3.75 13.33
N LEU A 85 -2.59 -3.85 12.04
CA LEU A 85 -1.20 -3.81 11.57
C LEU A 85 -0.57 -2.44 11.89
N LEU A 86 -1.30 -1.35 11.60
CA LEU A 86 -0.83 0.01 11.84
C LEU A 86 -0.63 0.28 13.33
N GLN A 87 -1.53 -0.21 14.18
CA GLN A 87 -1.41 -0.11 15.63
C GLN A 87 -0.13 -0.78 16.13
N LYS A 88 0.15 -2.01 15.70
CA LYS A 88 1.40 -2.70 16.04
C LYS A 88 2.62 -1.93 15.56
N ALA A 89 2.57 -1.37 14.36
CA ALA A 89 3.67 -0.56 13.82
C ALA A 89 3.93 0.75 14.59
N THR A 90 2.92 1.28 15.30
CA THR A 90 3.11 2.44 16.20
C THR A 90 3.55 2.04 17.61
N GLU A 91 3.06 0.92 18.15
CA GLU A 91 3.31 0.49 19.53
C GLU A 91 4.64 -0.25 19.69
N GLN A 92 5.09 -0.92 18.64
CA GLN A 92 6.27 -1.79 18.67
C GLN A 92 7.31 -1.25 17.68
N GLU A 93 8.45 -0.80 18.18
CA GLU A 93 9.46 -0.10 17.38
C GLU A 93 10.04 -0.97 16.25
N ASP A 94 10.25 -2.26 16.53
CA ASP A 94 10.86 -3.21 15.60
C ASP A 94 9.85 -3.94 14.70
N TYR A 95 8.54 -3.75 14.90
CA TYR A 95 7.50 -4.54 14.24
C TYR A 95 7.57 -4.49 12.71
N VAL A 96 7.85 -3.32 12.12
CA VAL A 96 7.98 -3.20 10.66
C VAL A 96 9.20 -3.96 10.15
N ALA A 97 10.31 -3.98 10.92
CA ALA A 97 11.51 -4.73 10.57
C ALA A 97 11.29 -6.25 10.68
N GLU A 98 10.57 -6.70 11.72
CA GLU A 98 10.17 -8.10 11.88
C GLU A 98 9.24 -8.54 10.74
N LEU A 99 8.24 -7.71 10.40
CA LEU A 99 7.33 -7.94 9.28
C LEU A 99 8.10 -8.10 7.97
N MET A 100 9.05 -7.21 7.70
CA MET A 100 9.92 -7.28 6.51
C MET A 100 10.76 -8.56 6.47
N THR A 101 11.31 -8.98 7.61
CA THR A 101 12.06 -10.24 7.73
C THR A 101 11.17 -11.44 7.41
N SER A 102 9.93 -11.43 7.93
CA SER A 102 8.97 -12.52 7.73
C SER A 102 8.52 -12.67 6.27
N ILE A 103 8.31 -11.56 5.55
CA ILE A 103 7.82 -11.61 4.16
C ILE A 103 8.94 -11.79 3.13
N GLY A 104 10.17 -11.41 3.47
CA GLY A 104 11.35 -11.50 2.60
C GLY A 104 11.38 -10.45 1.47
N GLU A 105 12.57 -10.23 0.89
CA GLU A 105 12.82 -9.13 -0.06
C GLU A 105 12.03 -9.24 -1.38
N ASN A 106 11.61 -10.45 -1.75
CA ASN A 106 10.88 -10.70 -3.00
C ASN A 106 9.37 -10.40 -2.86
N HIS A 107 8.89 -10.08 -1.66
CA HIS A 107 7.49 -9.75 -1.45
C HIS A 107 7.13 -8.39 -2.07
N PRO A 108 6.01 -8.24 -2.81
CA PRO A 108 5.67 -6.99 -3.50
C PRO A 108 5.55 -5.77 -2.58
N SER A 109 5.11 -5.96 -1.33
CA SER A 109 5.03 -4.88 -0.33
C SER A 109 6.36 -4.56 0.38
N TYR A 110 7.42 -5.37 0.23
CA TYR A 110 8.66 -5.22 0.99
C TYR A 110 9.29 -3.85 0.81
N HIS A 111 9.28 -3.30 -0.40
CA HIS A 111 9.88 -1.99 -0.67
C HIS A 111 9.15 -0.83 -0.01
N ILE A 112 7.83 -0.94 0.15
CA ILE A 112 7.02 0.08 0.84
C ILE A 112 7.33 0.03 2.32
N PHE A 113 7.30 -1.15 2.94
CA PHE A 113 7.66 -1.30 4.35
C PHE A 113 9.11 -0.91 4.64
N LYS A 114 10.03 -1.20 3.71
CA LYS A 114 11.43 -0.73 3.81
C LYS A 114 11.53 0.79 3.88
N ARG A 115 10.76 1.52 3.04
CA ARG A 115 10.73 2.98 3.07
C ARG A 115 10.18 3.51 4.40
N ILE A 116 9.11 2.91 4.90
CA ILE A 116 8.51 3.27 6.19
C ILE A 116 9.48 2.99 7.35
N ASN A 117 10.09 1.81 7.38
CA ASN A 117 11.06 1.43 8.41
C ASN A 117 12.30 2.34 8.43
N SER A 118 12.75 2.77 7.25
CA SER A 118 13.90 3.68 7.10
C SER A 118 13.59 5.15 7.40
N SER A 119 12.31 5.49 7.61
CA SER A 119 11.90 6.86 7.93
C SER A 119 12.15 7.18 9.40
N GLU A 120 12.43 8.44 9.71
CA GLU A 120 12.49 8.91 11.10
C GLU A 120 11.19 8.57 11.85
N ARG A 121 11.29 8.27 13.15
CA ARG A 121 10.14 7.85 13.97
C ARG A 121 8.96 8.82 13.86
N MET A 122 9.21 10.13 13.86
CA MET A 122 8.17 11.15 13.75
C MET A 122 7.48 11.10 12.39
N THR A 123 8.24 10.98 11.31
CA THR A 123 7.72 10.82 9.94
C THR A 123 6.91 9.54 9.79
N ARG A 124 7.44 8.41 10.29
CA ARG A 124 6.73 7.13 10.28
C ARG A 124 5.39 7.21 11.01
N THR A 125 5.39 7.80 12.20
CA THR A 125 4.18 7.98 13.01
C THR A 125 3.17 8.87 12.29
N GLY A 126 3.59 10.01 11.73
CA GLY A 126 2.70 10.91 10.99
C GLY A 126 2.08 10.27 9.74
N ILE A 127 2.82 9.43 9.01
CA ILE A 127 2.27 8.65 7.88
C ILE A 127 1.21 7.66 8.36
N ILE A 128 1.48 6.93 9.44
CA ILE A 128 0.53 5.95 10.00
C ILE A 128 -0.74 6.65 10.50
N GLU A 129 -0.61 7.74 11.26
CA GLU A 129 -1.75 8.52 11.75
C GLU A 129 -2.61 9.09 10.61
N GLN A 130 -1.96 9.58 9.55
CA GLN A 130 -2.66 10.06 8.36
C GLN A 130 -3.46 8.93 7.69
N LEU A 131 -2.89 7.72 7.58
CA LEU A 131 -3.62 6.57 7.04
C LEU A 131 -4.79 6.16 7.94
N VAL A 132 -4.60 6.10 9.26
CA VAL A 132 -5.68 5.81 10.22
C VAL A 132 -6.83 6.82 10.06
N SER A 133 -6.52 8.11 9.87
CA SER A 133 -7.51 9.17 9.62
C SER A 133 -8.30 8.92 8.33
N ILE A 134 -7.62 8.56 7.24
CA ILE A 134 -8.25 8.22 5.95
C ILE A 134 -9.21 7.05 6.10
N LEU A 135 -8.76 5.95 6.74
CA LEU A 135 -9.57 4.74 6.93
C LEU A 135 -10.81 5.00 7.78
N ARG A 136 -10.67 5.75 8.89
CA ARG A 136 -11.80 6.11 9.76
C ARG A 136 -12.82 6.98 9.05
N LYS A 137 -12.38 8.00 8.29
CA LYS A 137 -13.27 8.83 7.47
C LYS A 137 -14.04 7.99 6.46
N HIS A 138 -13.37 7.04 5.81
CA HIS A 138 -14.01 6.13 4.88
C HIS A 138 -15.09 5.26 5.55
N CYS A 139 -14.81 4.68 6.72
CA CYS A 139 -15.79 3.90 7.48
C CYS A 139 -17.03 4.71 7.88
N ILE A 140 -16.84 5.95 8.33
CA ILE A 140 -17.94 6.86 8.67
C ILE A 140 -18.80 7.14 7.44
N TYR A 141 -18.18 7.46 6.30
CA TYR A 141 -18.89 7.74 5.06
C TYR A 141 -19.69 6.54 4.56
N GLN A 142 -19.09 5.34 4.59
CA GLN A 142 -19.79 4.10 4.22
C GLN A 142 -20.97 3.79 5.14
N ARG A 143 -20.83 4.04 6.45
CA ARG A 143 -21.93 3.86 7.41
C ARG A 143 -23.06 4.84 7.15
N TYR A 144 -22.75 6.11 6.84
CA TYR A 144 -23.73 7.12 6.47
C TYR A 144 -24.52 6.71 5.21
N LEU A 145 -23.83 6.29 4.13
CA LEU A 145 -24.48 5.83 2.91
C LEU A 145 -25.44 4.65 3.17
N LYS A 146 -25.01 3.66 3.97
CA LYS A 146 -25.85 2.52 4.33
C LYS A 146 -27.09 2.91 5.16
N GLY A 147 -26.98 3.93 6.01
CA GLY A 147 -28.13 4.48 6.75
C GLY A 147 -29.13 5.18 5.82
N LEU A 148 -28.62 5.95 4.86
CA LEU A 148 -29.43 6.62 3.83
C LEU A 148 -30.22 5.62 2.98
N GLU A 149 -29.59 4.54 2.54
CA GLU A 149 -30.23 3.45 1.78
C GLU A 149 -31.33 2.72 2.58
N ARG A 150 -31.24 2.73 3.91
CA ARG A 150 -32.20 2.11 4.83
C ARG A 150 -33.33 3.04 5.27
N GLY A 151 -33.35 4.29 4.79
CA GLY A 151 -34.34 5.29 5.19
C GLY A 151 -34.14 5.80 6.63
N GLU A 152 -33.01 5.48 7.26
CA GLU A 152 -32.62 5.96 8.58
C GLU A 152 -31.90 7.29 8.42
N GLY A 153 -32.66 8.36 8.15
CA GLY A 153 -32.17 9.73 8.29
C GLY A 153 -32.02 10.10 9.77
N ILE A 154 -31.01 10.92 10.07
CA ILE A 154 -30.67 11.43 11.42
C ILE A 154 -31.86 12.12 12.08
#